data_AF-H2ZKJ6-F1
#
_entry.id   AF-H2ZKJ6-F1
#
_cell.length_a   1.000
_cell.length_b   1.000
_cell.length_c   1.000
_cell.angle_alpha   90.00
_cell.angle_beta   90.00
_cell.angle_gamma   90.00
#
_symmetry.space_group_name_H-M   'P 1'
#
loop_
_entity.id
_entity.type
_entity.pdbx_description
1 polymer ?
#
loop_
_entity_poly.entity_id
_entity_poly.type
_entity_poly.pdbx_seq_one_letter_code
_entity_poly.pdbx_strand_id
1 'polypeptide(L)'
;MNKNIVIELSTSQQDWELVRECYVQSFRRYPLYKYMVPDDNKRDAFLRAYLNANYEVTVANGNGILLVLKILEEELDNMAVEGGILFVFPSDDGHGWAITDDEPYWEAYEKYGLAKISPDGLERVKRYEAWENENICKKLTVNRIPMWNGLFCAISPKHASKGLGSTLWKDGMKILKEYFIKRAVSRQLNKATNTSAKHKGFCTKLSKELVSNHMHYSTLLNHRKTPDLSAIQDLNGSLQKESLKNDQK
;
A
#
# COMPACT_ATOMS: atom_id res chain seq x y z
N MET A 1 -3.12 -13.13 -21.24
CA MET A 1 -2.88 -13.36 -19.79
C MET A 1 -2.80 -14.86 -19.59
N ASN A 2 -1.82 -15.33 -18.82
CA ASN A 2 -1.75 -16.75 -18.46
C ASN A 2 -3.00 -17.05 -17.61
N LYS A 3 -3.87 -17.98 -18.04
CA LYS A 3 -5.18 -18.21 -17.40
C LYS A 3 -5.08 -18.69 -15.94
N ASN A 4 -3.87 -19.01 -15.48
CA ASN A 4 -3.60 -19.62 -14.18
C ASN A 4 -3.07 -18.60 -13.16
N ILE A 5 -3.04 -17.31 -13.46
CA ILE A 5 -2.51 -16.27 -12.56
C ILE A 5 -3.54 -15.16 -12.40
N VAL A 6 -3.85 -14.83 -11.15
CA VAL A 6 -4.71 -13.71 -10.76
C VAL A 6 -3.92 -12.80 -9.82
N ILE A 7 -3.99 -11.49 -10.07
CA ILE A 7 -3.47 -10.47 -9.17
C ILE A 7 -4.65 -9.58 -8.80
N GLU A 8 -4.90 -9.46 -7.50
CA GLU A 8 -6.05 -8.70 -7.01
C GLU A 8 -5.74 -8.00 -5.69
N LEU A 9 -6.58 -7.03 -5.34
CA LEU A 9 -6.53 -6.38 -4.03
C LEU A 9 -7.13 -7.31 -2.98
N SER A 10 -6.49 -7.40 -1.81
CA SER A 10 -7.01 -8.16 -0.68
C SER A 10 -7.07 -7.32 0.58
N THR A 11 -8.12 -7.55 1.36
CA THR A 11 -8.30 -7.09 2.74
C THR A 11 -8.39 -8.26 3.72
N SER A 12 -8.21 -9.49 3.22
CA SER A 12 -8.35 -10.69 4.03
C SER A 12 -7.11 -10.87 4.91
N GLN A 13 -7.35 -11.03 6.22
CA GLN A 13 -6.30 -11.37 7.17
C GLN A 13 -5.64 -12.70 6.82
N GLN A 14 -6.41 -13.67 6.30
CA GLN A 14 -5.89 -14.95 5.85
C GLN A 14 -4.95 -14.80 4.65
N ASP A 15 -5.32 -13.96 3.68
CA ASP A 15 -4.45 -13.68 2.54
C ASP A 15 -3.15 -13.01 3.00
N TRP A 16 -3.22 -12.07 3.95
CA TRP A 16 -2.04 -11.45 4.55
C TRP A 16 -1.12 -12.49 5.21
N GLU A 17 -1.67 -13.41 6.00
CA GLU A 17 -0.87 -14.45 6.66
C GLU A 17 -0.10 -15.31 5.64
N LEU A 18 -0.74 -15.69 4.53
CA LEU A 18 -0.11 -16.46 3.45
C LEU A 18 0.95 -15.64 2.71
N VAL A 19 0.68 -14.37 2.39
CA VAL A 19 1.66 -13.47 1.77
C VAL A 19 2.86 -13.24 2.70
N ARG A 20 2.63 -13.04 4.00
CA ARG A 20 3.67 -12.86 5.00
C ARG A 20 4.62 -14.05 5.03
N GLU A 21 4.11 -15.28 4.99
CA GLU A 21 4.98 -16.45 4.95
C GLU A 21 5.79 -16.51 3.65
N CYS A 22 5.22 -16.11 2.50
CA CYS A 22 5.99 -15.95 1.27
C CYS A 22 7.13 -14.94 1.44
N TYR A 23 6.86 -13.81 2.10
CA TYR A 23 7.87 -12.79 2.40
C TYR A 23 8.96 -13.34 3.32
N VAL A 24 8.60 -14.01 4.41
CA VAL A 24 9.58 -14.62 5.34
C VAL A 24 10.50 -15.59 4.61
N GLN A 25 9.94 -16.48 3.79
CA GLN A 25 10.72 -17.47 3.05
C GLN A 25 11.66 -16.83 2.02
N SER A 26 11.25 -15.74 1.38
CA SER A 26 12.07 -15.01 0.41
C SER A 26 13.11 -14.11 1.08
N PHE A 27 12.74 -13.44 2.16
CA PHE A 27 13.57 -12.44 2.84
C PHE A 27 14.59 -13.05 3.80
N ARG A 28 14.34 -14.23 4.37
CA ARG A 28 15.28 -14.89 5.29
C ARG A 28 16.66 -15.14 4.68
N ARG A 29 16.79 -15.19 3.35
CA ARG A 29 18.06 -15.36 2.63
C ARG A 29 18.59 -14.05 2.02
N TYR A 30 17.80 -12.98 2.06
CA TYR A 30 18.18 -11.72 1.44
C TYR A 30 19.24 -10.99 2.29
N PRO A 31 20.33 -10.46 1.70
CA PRO A 31 21.49 -9.95 2.43
C PRO A 31 21.16 -8.93 3.51
N LEU A 32 20.22 -8.02 3.25
CA LEU A 32 19.79 -7.00 4.21
C LEU A 32 19.28 -7.63 5.52
N TYR A 33 18.36 -8.60 5.41
CA TYR A 33 17.77 -9.23 6.59
C TYR A 33 18.72 -10.22 7.28
N LYS A 34 19.70 -10.78 6.54
CA LYS A 34 20.81 -11.53 7.16
C LYS A 34 21.72 -10.62 7.98
N TYR A 35 21.97 -9.39 7.51
CA TYR A 35 22.73 -8.39 8.25
C TYR A 35 21.96 -7.90 9.49
N MET A 36 20.66 -7.64 9.35
CA MET A 36 19.79 -7.25 10.47
C MET A 36 19.75 -8.34 11.54
N VAL A 37 19.48 -9.60 11.17
CA VAL A 37 19.42 -10.73 12.11
C VAL A 37 20.30 -11.88 11.63
N PRO A 38 21.59 -11.92 12.04
CA PRO A 38 22.53 -12.97 11.62
C PRO A 38 22.17 -14.36 12.15
N ASP A 39 21.51 -14.45 13.30
CA ASP A 39 21.06 -15.71 13.90
C ASP A 39 19.87 -16.29 13.11
N ASP A 40 20.12 -17.39 12.39
CA ASP A 40 19.12 -18.10 11.59
C ASP A 40 17.94 -18.60 12.43
N ASN A 41 18.14 -18.93 13.71
CA ASN A 41 17.09 -19.44 14.59
C ASN A 41 16.09 -18.36 15.01
N LYS A 42 16.51 -17.09 14.94
CA LYS A 42 15.69 -15.93 15.31
C LYS A 42 15.08 -15.23 14.11
N ARG A 43 15.71 -15.34 12.93
CA ARG A 43 15.36 -14.53 11.75
C ARG A 43 13.93 -14.72 11.30
N ASP A 44 13.43 -15.94 11.22
CA ASP A 44 12.06 -16.19 10.74
C ASP A 44 11.02 -15.59 11.70
N ALA A 45 11.21 -15.74 13.01
CA ALA A 45 10.34 -15.14 14.03
C ALA A 45 10.41 -13.61 13.99
N PHE A 46 11.62 -13.06 13.88
CA PHE A 46 11.83 -11.62 13.77
C PHE A 46 11.17 -11.03 12.53
N LEU A 47 11.35 -11.66 11.36
CA LEU A 47 10.73 -11.23 10.11
C LEU A 47 9.20 -11.27 10.19
N ARG A 48 8.60 -12.32 10.77
CA ARG A 48 7.14 -12.36 10.97
C ARG A 48 6.64 -11.20 11.81
N ALA A 49 7.31 -10.93 12.93
CA ALA A 49 6.96 -9.83 13.82
C ALA A 49 7.13 -8.46 13.13
N TYR A 50 8.25 -8.26 12.45
CA TYR A 50 8.56 -7.05 11.68
C TYR A 50 7.54 -6.78 10.57
N LEU A 51 7.19 -7.82 9.79
CA LEU A 51 6.22 -7.71 8.70
C LEU A 51 4.81 -7.44 9.23
N ASN A 52 4.39 -8.08 10.33
CA ASN A 52 3.09 -7.78 10.96
C ASN A 52 3.03 -6.35 11.48
N ALA A 53 4.09 -5.85 12.11
CA ALA A 53 4.17 -4.47 12.59
C ALA A 53 4.00 -3.47 11.44
N ASN A 54 4.71 -3.68 10.34
CA ASN A 54 4.57 -2.83 9.16
C ASN A 54 3.17 -2.95 8.53
N TYR A 55 2.59 -4.15 8.44
CA TYR A 55 1.22 -4.33 7.93
C TYR A 55 0.18 -3.60 8.78
N GLU A 56 0.32 -3.64 10.11
CA GLU A 56 -0.57 -2.92 11.03
C GLU A 56 -0.56 -1.42 10.74
N VAL A 57 0.63 -0.81 10.72
CA VAL A 57 0.82 0.63 10.51
C VAL A 57 0.34 1.07 9.12
N THR A 58 0.49 0.20 8.12
CA THR A 58 0.19 0.53 6.72
C THR A 58 -1.21 0.07 6.31
N VAL A 59 -1.37 -1.20 5.95
CA VAL A 59 -2.60 -1.73 5.33
C VAL A 59 -3.74 -1.78 6.34
N ALA A 60 -3.51 -2.31 7.55
CA ALA A 60 -4.59 -2.47 8.53
C ALA A 60 -5.16 -1.12 8.99
N ASN A 61 -4.31 -0.09 9.07
CA ASN A 61 -4.71 1.28 9.39
C ASN A 61 -5.20 2.10 8.17
N GLY A 62 -5.35 1.48 6.99
CA GLY A 62 -5.90 2.14 5.81
C GLY A 62 -4.94 3.11 5.10
N ASN A 63 -3.65 3.03 5.40
CA ASN A 63 -2.56 3.82 4.80
C ASN A 63 -1.86 3.10 3.64
N GLY A 64 -2.25 1.86 3.38
CA GLY A 64 -1.76 1.07 2.26
C GLY A 64 -2.78 0.10 1.70
N ILE A 65 -2.35 -0.70 0.73
CA ILE A 65 -3.09 -1.81 0.15
C ILE A 65 -2.19 -3.03 -0.01
N LEU A 66 -2.81 -4.20 0.08
CA LEU A 66 -2.19 -5.47 -0.24
C LEU A 66 -2.68 -5.94 -1.60
N LEU A 67 -1.76 -6.16 -2.53
CA LEU A 67 -2.01 -6.94 -3.74
C LEU A 67 -1.54 -8.36 -3.52
N VAL A 68 -2.39 -9.33 -3.84
CA VAL A 68 -2.11 -10.76 -3.70
C VAL A 68 -1.93 -11.39 -5.07
N LEU A 69 -0.89 -12.23 -5.20
CA LEU A 69 -0.68 -13.09 -6.34
C LEU A 69 -1.30 -14.45 -6.04
N LYS A 70 -2.31 -14.82 -6.81
CA LYS A 70 -2.97 -16.12 -6.74
C LYS A 70 -2.66 -16.95 -7.98
N ILE A 71 -2.31 -18.20 -7.79
CA ILE A 71 -2.01 -19.15 -8.87
C ILE A 71 -2.93 -20.35 -8.76
N LEU A 72 -3.53 -20.75 -9.88
CA LEU A 72 -4.37 -21.95 -9.93
C LEU A 72 -3.47 -23.17 -9.77
N GLU A 73 -3.70 -23.96 -8.72
CA GLU A 73 -3.04 -25.25 -8.54
C GLU A 73 -3.92 -26.33 -9.18
N GLU A 74 -3.42 -26.91 -10.29
CA GLU A 74 -4.15 -27.88 -11.13
C GLU A 74 -4.62 -29.12 -10.34
N GLU A 75 -3.93 -29.46 -9.26
CA GLU A 75 -4.25 -30.62 -8.41
C GLU A 75 -5.42 -30.38 -7.45
N LEU A 76 -5.73 -29.12 -7.12
CA LEU A 76 -6.69 -28.75 -6.07
C LEU A 76 -7.89 -27.95 -6.60
N ASP A 77 -7.90 -27.63 -7.89
CA ASP A 77 -8.85 -26.73 -8.56
C ASP A 77 -9.13 -25.44 -7.76
N ASN A 78 -8.11 -24.97 -7.04
CA ASN A 78 -8.18 -23.84 -6.13
C ASN A 78 -7.01 -22.89 -6.36
N MET A 79 -7.26 -21.62 -6.09
CA MET A 79 -6.28 -20.55 -6.19
C MET A 79 -5.45 -20.48 -4.90
N ALA A 80 -4.15 -20.79 -4.99
CA ALA A 80 -3.21 -20.64 -3.88
C ALA A 80 -2.58 -19.24 -3.88
N VAL A 81 -2.41 -18.63 -2.71
CA VAL A 81 -1.71 -17.36 -2.54
C VAL A 81 -0.19 -17.62 -2.57
N GLU A 82 0.48 -17.03 -3.55
CA GLU A 82 1.89 -17.30 -3.87
C GLU A 82 2.78 -16.07 -3.77
N GLY A 83 2.29 -15.01 -3.12
CA GLY A 83 3.04 -13.78 -2.91
C GLY A 83 2.16 -12.56 -2.98
N GLY A 84 2.80 -11.40 -2.99
CA GLY A 84 2.10 -10.14 -3.02
C GLY A 84 3.01 -8.93 -3.06
N ILE A 85 2.38 -7.76 -3.11
CA ILE A 85 3.01 -6.47 -2.89
C ILE A 85 2.20 -5.69 -1.86
N LEU A 86 2.89 -5.15 -0.86
CA LEU A 86 2.35 -4.15 0.04
C LEU A 86 2.71 -2.77 -0.50
N PHE A 87 1.69 -1.98 -0.84
CA PHE A 87 1.87 -0.59 -1.26
C PHE A 87 1.38 0.38 -0.20
N VAL A 88 2.15 1.41 0.07
CA VAL A 88 1.76 2.57 0.87
C VAL A 88 1.29 3.68 -0.06
N PHE A 89 0.21 4.36 0.32
CA PHE A 89 -0.41 5.41 -0.47
C PHE A 89 0.49 6.64 -0.62
N PRO A 90 0.24 7.52 -1.60
CA PRO A 90 0.75 8.88 -1.57
C PRO A 90 0.30 9.63 -0.31
N SER A 91 1.14 10.54 0.18
CA SER A 91 0.79 11.41 1.30
C SER A 91 -0.40 12.31 0.95
N ASP A 92 -1.20 12.68 1.95
CA ASP A 92 -2.36 13.55 1.79
C ASP A 92 -2.00 15.02 1.53
N ASP A 93 -0.80 15.44 1.91
CA ASP A 93 -0.25 16.76 1.56
C ASP A 93 0.26 16.83 0.11
N GLY A 94 0.23 15.70 -0.60
CA GLY A 94 0.67 15.59 -2.00
C GLY A 94 2.18 15.42 -2.16
N HIS A 95 2.93 15.12 -1.10
CA HIS A 95 4.38 14.99 -1.14
C HIS A 95 4.85 13.62 -0.66
N GLY A 96 5.46 12.84 -1.55
CA GLY A 96 5.93 11.49 -1.20
C GLY A 96 4.79 10.51 -0.93
N TRP A 97 5.04 9.57 -0.01
CA TRP A 97 4.06 8.57 0.44
C TRP A 97 3.59 8.83 1.86
N ALA A 98 2.47 8.20 2.22
CA ALA A 98 1.83 8.29 3.51
C ALA A 98 2.72 7.63 4.57
N ILE A 99 2.78 8.25 5.75
CA ILE A 99 3.56 7.77 6.91
C ILE A 99 5.07 7.72 6.60
N THR A 100 5.71 8.88 6.73
CA THR A 100 7.17 9.02 6.73
C THR A 100 7.76 9.12 8.14
N ASP A 101 6.90 9.17 9.15
CA ASP A 101 7.32 9.25 10.55
C ASP A 101 7.71 7.86 11.04
N ASP A 102 8.84 7.78 11.74
CA ASP A 102 9.35 6.51 12.27
C ASP A 102 8.56 6.03 13.50
N GLU A 103 7.99 6.95 14.27
CA GLU A 103 7.36 6.67 15.57
C GLU A 103 6.25 5.60 15.51
N PRO A 104 5.27 5.67 14.57
CA PRO A 104 4.22 4.64 14.48
C PRO A 104 4.78 3.24 14.23
N TYR A 105 5.87 3.13 13.46
CA TYR A 105 6.56 1.86 13.22
C TYR A 105 7.29 1.40 14.48
N TRP A 106 7.94 2.30 15.21
CA TRP A 106 8.64 1.96 16.46
C TRP A 106 7.70 1.46 17.54
N GLU A 107 6.56 2.12 17.74
CA GLU A 107 5.50 1.65 18.64
C GLU A 107 5.00 0.25 18.24
N ALA A 108 4.78 0.02 16.95
CA ALA A 108 4.40 -1.29 16.46
C ALA A 108 5.50 -2.34 16.69
N TYR A 109 6.78 -1.99 16.52
CA TYR A 109 7.90 -2.91 16.78
C TYR A 109 7.96 -3.34 18.25
N GLU A 110 7.64 -2.43 19.17
CA GLU A 110 7.53 -2.74 20.59
C GLU A 110 6.33 -3.65 20.87
N LYS A 111 5.16 -3.31 20.32
CA LYS A 111 3.93 -4.11 20.44
C LYS A 111 4.12 -5.55 19.95
N TYR A 112 4.79 -5.74 18.81
CA TYR A 112 5.08 -7.05 18.24
C TYR A 112 6.32 -7.73 18.84
N GLY A 113 6.98 -7.10 19.82
CA GLY A 113 8.02 -7.72 20.62
C GLY A 113 9.33 -7.99 19.90
N LEU A 114 9.70 -7.18 18.89
CA LEU A 114 10.94 -7.38 18.12
C LEU A 114 12.18 -7.39 19.02
N ALA A 115 12.22 -6.51 20.04
CA ALA A 115 13.30 -6.45 21.01
C ALA A 115 13.46 -7.73 21.84
N LYS A 116 12.36 -8.47 22.08
CA LYS A 116 12.40 -9.76 22.80
C LYS A 116 12.99 -10.88 21.95
N ILE A 117 12.85 -10.78 20.63
CA ILE A 117 13.38 -11.76 19.67
C ILE A 117 14.87 -11.47 19.41
N SER A 118 15.18 -10.23 19.03
CA SER A 118 16.54 -9.78 18.73
C SER A 118 16.68 -8.27 18.97
N PRO A 119 17.25 -7.85 20.13
CA PRO A 119 17.44 -6.43 20.42
C PRO A 119 18.42 -5.78 19.42
N ASP A 120 19.56 -6.44 19.13
CA ASP A 120 20.52 -5.98 18.12
C ASP A 120 19.89 -5.90 16.73
N GLY A 121 18.97 -6.82 16.42
CA GLY A 121 18.26 -6.82 15.15
C GLY A 121 17.32 -5.63 15.01
N LEU A 122 16.57 -5.31 16.07
CA LEU A 122 15.72 -4.13 16.12
C LEU A 122 16.55 -2.84 15.97
N GLU A 123 17.68 -2.74 16.66
CA GLU A 123 18.55 -1.56 16.55
C GLU A 123 19.06 -1.35 15.12
N ARG A 124 19.49 -2.43 14.45
CA ARG A 124 19.96 -2.36 13.05
C ARG A 124 18.84 -1.97 12.09
N VAL A 125 17.62 -2.49 12.29
CA VAL A 125 16.43 -2.12 11.50
C VAL A 125 16.13 -0.63 11.65
N LYS A 126 15.98 -0.14 12.89
CA LYS A 126 15.71 1.28 13.15
C LYS A 126 16.77 2.19 12.53
N ARG A 127 18.04 1.78 12.62
CA ARG A 127 19.16 2.53 12.01
C ARG A 127 19.08 2.55 10.47
N TYR A 128 18.74 1.42 9.85
CA TYR A 128 18.57 1.33 8.41
C TYR A 128 17.40 2.20 7.93
N GLU A 129 16.25 2.12 8.60
CA GLU A 129 15.05 2.88 8.24
C GLU A 129 15.26 4.38 8.42
N ALA A 130 15.88 4.81 9.53
CA ALA A 130 16.24 6.21 9.74
C ALA A 130 17.20 6.73 8.65
N TRP A 131 18.18 5.92 8.25
CA TRP A 131 19.09 6.25 7.15
C TRP A 131 18.36 6.36 5.81
N GLU A 132 17.46 5.42 5.51
CA GLU A 132 16.64 5.40 4.29
C GLU A 132 15.74 6.64 4.22
N ASN A 133 15.08 6.98 5.34
CA ASN A 133 14.23 8.16 5.46
C ASN A 133 15.01 9.46 5.30
N GLU A 134 16.20 9.56 5.89
CA GLU A 134 17.05 10.73 5.74
C GLU A 134 17.61 10.89 4.31
N ASN A 135 18.01 9.80 3.66
CA ASN A 135 18.77 9.86 2.42
C ASN A 135 17.95 9.68 1.15
N ILE A 136 16.83 8.97 1.22
CA ILE A 136 15.95 8.69 0.08
C ILE A 136 14.72 9.58 0.20
N CYS A 137 13.96 9.45 1.29
CA CYS A 137 12.66 10.10 1.42
C CYS A 137 12.77 11.62 1.39
N LYS A 138 13.65 12.20 2.22
CA LYS A 138 13.85 13.67 2.25
C LYS A 138 14.39 14.25 0.94
N LYS A 139 15.13 13.47 0.13
CA LYS A 139 15.64 13.94 -1.17
C LYS A 139 14.59 13.88 -2.26
N LEU A 140 13.71 12.87 -2.21
CA LEU A 140 12.61 12.71 -3.17
C LEU A 140 11.47 13.71 -2.92
N THR A 141 11.26 14.14 -1.67
CA THR A 141 10.19 15.09 -1.31
C THR A 141 10.42 16.51 -1.82
N VAL A 142 11.66 16.89 -2.19
CA VAL A 142 11.99 18.21 -2.77
C VAL A 142 11.15 18.50 -4.02
N ASN A 143 10.86 17.47 -4.81
CA ASN A 143 10.11 17.61 -6.07
C ASN A 143 8.59 17.68 -5.87
N ARG A 144 8.09 17.56 -4.63
CA ARG A 144 6.66 17.68 -4.29
C ARG A 144 5.73 16.78 -5.14
N ILE A 145 6.20 15.58 -5.46
CA ILE A 145 5.45 14.61 -6.27
C ILE A 145 4.77 13.60 -5.34
N PRO A 146 3.48 13.30 -5.50
CA PRO A 146 2.82 12.20 -4.80
C PRO A 146 3.40 10.86 -5.29
N MET A 147 3.82 10.01 -4.36
CA MET A 147 4.51 8.76 -4.66
C MET A 147 3.85 7.58 -3.96
N TRP A 148 3.75 6.47 -4.67
CA TRP A 148 3.43 5.18 -4.06
C TRP A 148 4.73 4.53 -3.61
N ASN A 149 4.73 3.92 -2.43
CA ASN A 149 5.88 3.15 -1.95
C ASN A 149 5.52 1.66 -1.90
N GLY A 150 6.19 0.83 -2.72
CA GLY A 150 6.06 -0.62 -2.65
C GLY A 150 6.96 -1.18 -1.56
N LEU A 151 6.49 -1.08 -0.31
CA LEU A 151 7.28 -1.36 0.89
C LEU A 151 7.85 -2.78 0.90
N PHE A 152 7.02 -3.77 0.55
CA PHE A 152 7.44 -5.16 0.43
C PHE A 152 6.87 -5.79 -0.83
N CYS A 153 7.69 -6.55 -1.54
CA CYS A 153 7.30 -7.37 -2.66
C CYS A 153 8.05 -8.69 -2.58
N ALA A 154 7.33 -9.80 -2.52
CA ALA A 154 7.93 -11.12 -2.68
C ALA A 154 6.92 -12.10 -3.26
N ILE A 155 7.48 -13.10 -3.93
CA ILE A 155 6.78 -14.28 -4.40
C ILE A 155 7.33 -15.50 -3.68
N SER A 156 6.54 -16.55 -3.58
CA SER A 156 6.94 -17.84 -3.07
C SER A 156 8.20 -18.34 -3.79
N PRO A 157 9.24 -18.82 -3.07
CA PRO A 157 10.46 -19.31 -3.69
C PRO A 157 10.23 -20.42 -4.73
N LYS A 158 9.12 -21.18 -4.62
CA LYS A 158 8.72 -22.22 -5.59
C LYS A 158 8.49 -21.67 -7.01
N HIS A 159 8.26 -20.37 -7.12
CA HIS A 159 8.04 -19.66 -8.37
C HIS A 159 9.07 -18.57 -8.68
N ALA A 160 10.18 -18.52 -7.93
CA ALA A 160 11.29 -17.62 -8.22
C ALA A 160 11.81 -17.84 -9.66
N SER A 161 12.27 -16.75 -10.30
CA SER A 161 12.86 -16.77 -11.65
C SER A 161 11.94 -17.18 -12.80
N LYS A 162 10.62 -17.26 -12.60
CA LYS A 162 9.62 -17.56 -13.65
C LYS A 162 8.99 -16.32 -14.30
N GLY A 163 9.61 -15.15 -14.16
CA GLY A 163 9.07 -13.87 -14.65
C GLY A 163 7.84 -13.34 -13.86
N LEU A 164 7.38 -14.06 -12.83
CA LEU A 164 6.19 -13.68 -12.07
C LEU A 164 6.34 -12.37 -11.30
N GLY A 165 7.53 -12.05 -10.80
CA GLY A 165 7.79 -10.76 -10.15
C GLY A 165 7.53 -9.59 -11.10
N SER A 166 7.97 -9.69 -12.36
CA SER A 166 7.71 -8.67 -13.39
C SER A 166 6.22 -8.56 -13.72
N THR A 167 5.51 -9.68 -13.80
CA THR A 167 4.06 -9.71 -13.99
C THR A 167 3.33 -9.04 -12.82
N LEU A 168 3.74 -9.37 -11.59
CA LEU A 168 3.16 -8.81 -10.36
C LEU A 168 3.27 -7.29 -10.31
N TRP A 169 4.45 -6.74 -10.62
CA TRP A 169 4.63 -5.29 -10.73
C TRP A 169 3.83 -4.68 -11.87
N LYS A 170 3.88 -5.27 -13.08
CA LYS A 170 3.21 -4.72 -14.26
C LYS A 170 1.70 -4.64 -14.09
N ASP A 171 1.07 -5.72 -13.64
CA ASP A 171 -0.38 -5.76 -13.44
C ASP A 171 -0.78 -5.03 -12.15
N GLY A 172 0.06 -5.08 -11.11
CA GLY A 172 -0.13 -4.27 -9.90
C GLY A 172 -0.17 -2.78 -10.20
N MET A 173 0.72 -2.26 -11.05
CA MET A 173 0.70 -0.84 -11.46
C MET A 173 -0.59 -0.45 -12.18
N LYS A 174 -1.21 -1.35 -12.97
CA LYS A 174 -2.51 -1.08 -13.60
C LYS A 174 -3.60 -0.94 -12.55
N ILE A 175 -3.64 -1.85 -11.59
CA ILE A 175 -4.59 -1.83 -10.48
C ILE A 175 -4.40 -0.55 -9.65
N LEU A 176 -3.16 -0.16 -9.34
CA LEU A 176 -2.85 1.09 -8.63
C LEU A 176 -3.33 2.32 -9.40
N LYS A 177 -3.10 2.37 -10.72
CA LYS A 177 -3.56 3.48 -11.57
C LYS A 177 -5.07 3.62 -11.50
N GLU A 178 -5.80 2.52 -11.64
CA GLU A 178 -7.27 2.53 -11.56
C GLU A 178 -7.76 2.93 -10.17
N TYR A 179 -7.13 2.39 -9.12
CA TYR A 179 -7.43 2.75 -7.74
C TYR A 179 -7.22 4.24 -7.48
N PHE A 180 -6.09 4.78 -7.94
CA PHE A 180 -5.76 6.19 -7.80
C PHE A 180 -6.79 7.09 -8.48
N ILE A 181 -7.14 6.80 -9.74
CA ILE A 181 -8.15 7.56 -10.48
C ILE A 181 -9.49 7.52 -9.75
N LYS A 182 -9.96 6.34 -9.33
CA LYS A 182 -11.22 6.20 -8.59
C LYS A 182 -11.20 7.01 -7.30
N ARG A 183 -10.12 6.90 -6.50
CA ARG A 183 -9.97 7.65 -5.24
C ARG A 183 -9.92 9.16 -5.44
N ALA A 184 -9.25 9.63 -6.49
CA ALA A 184 -9.17 11.06 -6.82
C ALA A 184 -10.55 11.64 -7.17
N VAL A 185 -11.31 10.93 -8.01
CA VAL A 185 -12.69 11.31 -8.39
C VAL A 185 -13.60 11.36 -7.16
N SER A 186 -13.57 10.33 -6.30
CA SER A 186 -14.37 10.32 -5.08
C SER A 186 -14.02 11.44 -4.11
N ARG A 187 -12.72 11.79 -3.98
CA ARG A 187 -12.28 12.94 -3.16
C ARG A 187 -12.81 14.26 -3.70
N GLN A 188 -12.86 14.45 -5.02
CA GLN A 188 -13.42 15.65 -5.64
C GLN A 188 -14.94 15.74 -5.45
N LEU A 189 -15.67 14.64 -5.65
CA LEU A 189 -17.12 14.57 -5.39
C LEU A 189 -17.45 14.91 -3.92
N ASN A 190 -16.69 14.34 -2.98
CA ASN A 190 -16.86 14.63 -1.54
C ASN A 190 -16.47 16.06 -1.16
N LYS A 191 -15.53 16.69 -1.87
CA LYS A 191 -15.23 18.12 -1.69
C LYS A 191 -16.39 18.98 -2.21
N ALA A 192 -16.96 18.64 -3.37
CA ALA A 192 -18.10 19.35 -3.96
C ALA A 192 -19.39 19.25 -3.12
N THR A 193 -19.67 18.09 -2.53
CA THR A 193 -20.81 17.94 -1.61
C THR A 193 -20.58 18.67 -0.28
N ASN A 194 -19.36 18.72 0.23
CA ASN A 194 -19.03 19.48 1.44
C ASN A 194 -18.97 21.00 1.23
N THR A 195 -18.60 21.51 0.06
CA THR A 195 -18.76 22.94 -0.27
C THR A 195 -20.24 23.31 -0.44
N SER A 196 -21.08 22.41 -0.95
CA SER A 196 -22.54 22.59 -0.96
C SER A 196 -23.13 22.56 0.47
N ALA A 197 -22.64 21.68 1.35
CA ALA A 197 -23.08 21.60 2.74
C ALA A 197 -22.56 22.73 3.64
N LYS A 198 -21.50 23.46 3.25
CA LYS A 198 -21.06 24.68 3.97
C LYS A 198 -22.08 25.83 3.93
N HIS A 199 -23.16 25.72 3.15
CA HIS A 199 -24.32 26.61 3.26
C HIS A 199 -25.38 26.17 4.29
N LYS A 200 -25.19 25.04 4.99
CA LYS A 200 -26.04 24.62 6.10
C LYS A 200 -25.22 23.95 7.22
N GLY A 201 -24.89 24.76 8.23
CA GLY A 201 -24.84 24.36 9.64
C GLY A 201 -23.95 23.18 10.07
N PHE A 202 -22.84 23.51 10.74
CA PHE A 202 -22.28 22.94 11.97
C PHE A 202 -22.25 21.40 12.21
N CYS A 203 -21.15 20.97 12.84
CA CYS A 203 -20.74 19.60 13.23
C CYS A 203 -20.17 18.71 12.11
N THR A 204 -18.86 18.40 12.21
CA THR A 204 -18.28 17.06 11.93
C THR A 204 -16.76 17.06 12.12
N LYS A 205 -16.30 16.71 13.33
CA LYS A 205 -14.90 16.31 13.58
C LYS A 205 -14.72 14.79 13.72
N LEU A 206 -15.80 14.01 13.67
CA LEU A 206 -15.81 12.54 13.85
C LEU A 206 -16.02 11.74 12.55
N SER A 207 -16.19 12.40 11.40
CA SER A 207 -16.53 11.72 10.13
C SER A 207 -15.34 11.40 9.22
N LYS A 208 -14.13 11.94 9.49
CA LYS A 208 -12.99 11.76 8.57
C LYS A 208 -12.42 10.34 8.59
N GLU A 209 -12.31 9.72 9.76
CA GLU A 209 -11.78 8.34 9.89
C GLU A 209 -12.77 7.29 9.40
N LEU A 210 -14.05 7.41 9.77
CA LEU A 210 -15.08 6.47 9.34
C LEU A 210 -15.30 6.49 7.81
N VAL A 211 -15.24 7.66 7.18
CA VAL A 211 -15.41 7.79 5.72
C VAL A 211 -14.20 7.24 4.97
N SER A 212 -12.98 7.41 5.50
CA SER A 212 -11.77 6.84 4.88
C SER A 212 -11.83 5.31 4.83
N ASN A 213 -12.19 4.67 5.95
CA ASN A 213 -12.26 3.21 6.05
C ASN A 213 -13.42 2.64 5.20
N HIS A 214 -14.57 3.31 5.15
CA HIS A 214 -15.70 2.86 4.34
C HIS A 214 -15.49 3.11 2.82
N MET A 215 -14.75 4.17 2.46
CA MET A 215 -14.35 4.44 1.07
C MET A 215 -13.29 3.47 0.57
N HIS A 216 -12.34 3.09 1.42
CA HIS A 216 -11.36 2.06 1.12
C HIS A 216 -12.10 0.75 0.81
N TYR A 217 -12.99 0.33 1.71
CA TYR A 217 -13.80 -0.87 1.55
C TYR A 217 -14.71 -0.86 0.31
N SER A 218 -15.40 0.25 0.02
CA SER A 218 -16.33 0.34 -1.14
C SER A 218 -15.64 0.49 -2.49
N THR A 219 -14.47 1.16 -2.56
CA THR A 219 -13.67 1.21 -3.79
C THR A 219 -13.09 -0.17 -4.10
N LEU A 220 -12.67 -0.89 -3.05
CA LEU A 220 -12.15 -2.25 -3.13
C LEU A 220 -13.18 -3.27 -3.67
N LEU A 221 -14.42 -3.19 -3.19
CA LEU A 221 -15.52 -4.05 -3.67
C LEU A 221 -15.92 -3.78 -5.14
N ASN A 222 -15.60 -2.61 -5.69
CA ASN A 222 -16.03 -2.16 -7.02
C ASN A 222 -14.94 -2.26 -8.12
N HIS A 223 -13.80 -2.91 -7.87
CA HIS A 223 -12.77 -3.10 -8.91
C HIS A 223 -13.21 -3.96 -10.11
N ARG A 224 -14.34 -4.66 -10.02
CA ARG A 224 -14.91 -5.43 -11.15
C ARG A 224 -15.66 -4.59 -12.19
N LYS A 225 -15.86 -3.28 -11.96
CA LYS A 225 -16.47 -2.38 -12.95
C LYS A 225 -15.43 -1.36 -13.41
N THR A 226 -15.09 -1.41 -14.70
CA THR A 226 -14.33 -0.39 -15.42
C THR A 226 -15.06 0.95 -15.29
N PRO A 227 -14.38 2.05 -14.94
CA PRO A 227 -15.00 3.36 -14.97
C PRO A 227 -15.33 3.76 -16.42
N ASP A 228 -16.52 4.31 -16.61
CA ASP A 228 -16.97 4.86 -17.87
C ASP A 228 -16.11 6.09 -18.24
N LEU A 229 -15.55 6.09 -19.44
CA LEU A 229 -14.64 7.13 -19.96
C LEU A 229 -15.32 8.51 -20.05
N SER A 230 -16.66 8.55 -20.04
CA SER A 230 -17.47 9.77 -20.02
C SER A 230 -17.15 10.68 -18.82
N ALA A 231 -16.89 10.10 -17.64
CA ALA A 231 -16.64 10.87 -16.42
C ALA A 231 -15.30 11.64 -16.42
N ILE A 232 -14.34 11.24 -17.26
CA ILE A 232 -13.03 11.91 -17.38
C ILE A 232 -13.10 13.09 -18.37
N GLN A 233 -13.97 13.03 -19.38
CA GLN A 233 -14.15 14.11 -20.35
C GLN A 233 -14.85 15.34 -19.74
N ASP A 234 -15.79 15.13 -18.83
CA ASP A 234 -16.49 16.22 -18.12
C ASP A 234 -15.59 17.00 -17.14
N LEU A 235 -14.54 16.37 -16.62
CA LEU A 235 -13.53 17.01 -15.76
C LEU A 235 -12.60 17.94 -16.54
N ASN A 236 -12.26 17.61 -17.79
CA ASN A 236 -11.47 18.49 -18.66
C ASN A 236 -12.31 19.67 -19.19
N GLY A 237 -13.59 19.46 -19.45
CA GLY A 237 -14.51 20.52 -19.89
C GLY A 237 -14.84 21.56 -18.82
N SER A 238 -14.78 21.18 -17.54
CA SER A 238 -15.00 22.10 -16.40
C SER A 238 -13.77 22.94 -16.08
N LEU A 239 -12.55 22.39 -16.18
CA LEU A 239 -11.30 23.12 -15.97
C LEU A 239 -11.03 24.20 -17.04
N GLN A 240 -11.45 23.99 -18.29
CA GLN A 240 -11.34 25.03 -19.33
C GLN A 240 -12.31 26.20 -19.13
N LYS A 241 -13.48 25.97 -18.51
CA LYS A 241 -14.47 27.03 -18.24
C LYS A 241 -14.09 27.94 -17.07
N GLU A 242 -13.28 27.46 -16.12
CA GLU A 242 -12.76 28.30 -15.03
C GLU A 242 -11.55 29.15 -15.46
N SER A 243 -10.72 28.67 -16.39
CA SER A 243 -9.63 29.46 -16.99
C SER A 243 -10.17 30.67 -17.77
N LEU A 244 -11.24 30.49 -18.56
CA LEU A 244 -11.83 31.58 -19.37
C LEU A 244 -12.54 32.67 -18.55
N LYS A 245 -12.85 32.42 -17.26
CA LYS A 245 -13.48 33.43 -16.38
C LYS A 245 -12.48 34.29 -15.63
N ASN A 246 -11.22 33.88 -15.51
CA ASN A 246 -10.18 34.65 -14.82
C ASN A 246 -9.44 35.64 -15.74
N ASP A 247 -9.60 35.53 -17.06
CA ASP A 247 -8.98 36.44 -18.03
C ASP A 247 -9.87 37.65 -18.42
N GLN A 248 -11.00 37.86 -17.74
CA GLN A 248 -11.91 39.01 -17.97
C GLN A 248 -12.11 39.92 -16.73
N LYS A 249 -11.08 40.08 -15.89
CA LYS A 249 -11.08 41.09 -14.83
C LYS A 249 -9.83 41.94 -14.83
#